data_AF-A0A957L1B8-F1
#
_entry.id   AF-A0A957L1B8-F1
#
_cell.length_a   1.000
_cell.length_b   1.000
_cell.length_c   1.000
_cell.angle_alpha   90.00
_cell.angle_beta   90.00
_cell.angle_gamma   90.00
#
_symmetry.space_group_name_H-M   'P 1'
#
loop_
_entity.id
_entity.type
_entity.pdbx_description
1 polymer ?
#
loop_
_entity_poly.entity_id
_entity_poly.type
_entity_poly.pdbx_seq_one_letter_code
_entity_poly.pdbx_strand_id
1 'polypeptide(L)'
;PQSRRALLAGLILSWARALGEFGATILFAGNLTGRTQTMPLLVYGALEQDLRTTFVTALILLALALVAFILTRWLAGLDRIT
;
A
#
# COMPACT_ATOMS: atom_id res chain seq x y z
N PRO A 1 -18.99 18.51 -10.60
CA PRO A 1 -17.67 18.57 -11.28
C PRO A 1 -16.50 18.88 -10.33
N GLN A 2 -16.63 19.86 -9.42
CA GLN A 2 -15.59 20.26 -8.46
C GLN A 2 -15.12 19.12 -7.54
N SER A 3 -16.03 18.23 -7.12
CA SER A 3 -15.74 17.15 -6.17
C SER A 3 -14.94 15.97 -6.73
N ARG A 4 -14.75 15.88 -8.05
CA ARG A 4 -14.09 14.73 -8.70
C ARG A 4 -12.65 14.53 -8.20
N ARG A 5 -11.92 15.62 -7.94
CA ARG A 5 -10.55 15.57 -7.39
C ARG A 5 -10.50 15.03 -5.97
N ALA A 6 -11.39 15.52 -5.11
CA ALA A 6 -11.50 15.06 -3.73
C ALA A 6 -11.88 13.57 -3.65
N LEU A 7 -12.80 13.11 -4.51
CA LEU A 7 -13.18 11.69 -4.59
C LEU A 7 -12.01 10.80 -5.05
N LEU A 8 -11.25 11.23 -6.06
CA LEU A 8 -10.08 10.50 -6.54
C LEU A 8 -8.98 10.42 -5.48
N ALA A 9 -8.69 11.54 -4.80
CA ALA A 9 -7.71 11.56 -3.71
C ALA A 9 -8.13 10.64 -2.55
N GLY A 10 -9.41 10.70 -2.15
CA GLY A 10 -9.96 9.82 -1.12
C GLY A 10 -9.89 8.34 -1.50
N LEU A 11 -10.13 8.00 -2.77
CA LEU A 11 -10.03 6.63 -3.28
C LEU A 11 -8.59 6.10 -3.28
N ILE A 12 -7.61 6.93 -3.64
CA ILE A 12 -6.19 6.55 -3.58
C ILE A 12 -5.76 6.34 -2.12
N LEU A 13 -6.18 7.23 -1.21
CA LEU A 13 -5.85 7.12 0.22
C LEU A 13 -6.50 5.91 0.88
N SER A 14 -7.77 5.61 0.57
CA SER A 14 -8.46 4.44 1.12
C SER A 14 -7.85 3.14 0.60
N TRP A 15 -7.45 3.09 -0.67
CA TRP A 15 -6.72 1.97 -1.24
C TRP A 15 -5.35 1.79 -0.58
N ALA A 16 -4.58 2.87 -0.41
CA ALA A 16 -3.29 2.83 0.27
C ALA A 16 -3.43 2.36 1.72
N ARG A 17 -4.49 2.78 2.42
CA ARG A 17 -4.84 2.31 3.78
C ARG A 17 -5.12 0.81 3.78
N ALA A 18 -5.92 0.32 2.85
CA ALA A 18 -6.27 -1.10 2.75
C ALA A 18 -5.05 -1.99 2.48
N LEU A 19 -4.12 -1.53 1.64
CA LEU A 19 -2.83 -2.23 1.44
C LEU A 19 -2.00 -2.33 2.72
N GLY A 20 -2.10 -1.34 3.61
CA GLY A 20 -1.42 -1.32 4.90
C GLY A 20 -2.08 -2.20 5.98
N GLU A 21 -3.28 -2.74 5.76
CA GLU A 21 -3.99 -3.61 6.71
C GLU A 21 -3.44 -5.05 6.71
N PHE A 22 -2.20 -5.18 7.17
CA PHE A 22 -1.52 -6.46 7.37
C PHE A 22 -2.20 -7.30 8.47
N GLY A 23 -2.50 -6.69 9.62
CA GLY A 23 -2.99 -7.39 10.81
C GLY A 23 -4.37 -8.02 10.64
N ALA A 24 -5.31 -7.30 10.01
CA ALA A 24 -6.62 -7.85 9.72
C ALA A 24 -6.53 -9.05 8.77
N THR A 25 -5.65 -8.97 7.75
CA THR A 25 -5.51 -10.03 6.77
C THR A 25 -4.93 -11.31 7.38
N ILE A 26 -3.87 -11.24 8.20
CA ILE A 26 -3.29 -12.43 8.83
C ILE A 26 -4.26 -13.06 9.85
N LEU A 27 -5.03 -12.26 10.57
CA LEU A 27 -5.97 -12.74 11.59
C LEU A 27 -7.16 -13.50 10.97
N PHE A 28 -7.72 -12.99 9.86
CA PHE A 28 -8.92 -13.57 9.26
C PHE A 28 -8.64 -14.50 8.07
N ALA A 29 -7.67 -14.18 7.21
CA ALA A 29 -7.34 -14.94 6.01
C ALA A 29 -6.10 -15.85 6.17
N GLY A 30 -5.34 -15.66 7.26
CA GLY A 30 -4.11 -16.41 7.52
C GLY A 30 -2.96 -16.08 6.55
N ASN A 31 -1.93 -16.91 6.55
CA ASN A 31 -0.78 -16.82 5.66
C ASN A 31 -0.54 -18.15 4.94
N LEU A 32 -1.39 -18.48 3.96
CA LEU A 32 -1.23 -19.68 3.14
C LEU A 32 -0.40 -19.35 1.89
N THR A 33 0.83 -19.87 1.84
CA THR A 33 1.75 -19.69 0.70
C THR A 33 1.07 -20.09 -0.61
N GLY A 34 1.08 -19.19 -1.59
CA GLY A 34 0.48 -19.42 -2.91
C GLY A 34 -1.05 -19.32 -2.98
N ARG A 35 -1.75 -18.98 -1.89
CA ARG A 35 -3.21 -18.77 -1.87
C ARG A 35 -3.63 -17.43 -1.27
N THR A 36 -3.35 -17.20 0.01
CA THR A 36 -3.76 -15.98 0.74
C THR A 36 -2.57 -15.09 1.11
N GLN A 37 -1.37 -15.46 0.68
CA GLN A 37 -0.15 -14.71 0.92
C GLN A 37 -0.13 -13.42 0.10
N THR A 38 -0.28 -12.30 0.80
CA THR A 38 -0.09 -10.96 0.24
C THR A 38 1.39 -10.55 0.33
N MET A 39 1.80 -9.52 -0.42
CA MET A 39 3.19 -9.02 -0.37
C MET A 39 3.65 -8.62 1.06
N PRO A 40 2.82 -7.96 1.89
CA PRO A 40 3.17 -7.70 3.30
C PRO A 40 3.36 -8.98 4.13
N LEU A 41 2.51 -9.99 3.91
CA LEU A 41 2.64 -11.32 4.54
C LEU A 41 3.94 -12.03 4.12
N LEU A 42 4.38 -11.85 2.87
CA LEU A 42 5.63 -12.39 2.37
C LEU A 42 6.84 -11.73 3.05
N VAL A 43 6.85 -10.40 3.22
CA VAL A 43 7.90 -9.70 3.98
C VAL A 43 7.97 -10.22 5.42
N TYR A 44 6.81 -10.38 6.06
CA TYR A 44 6.75 -10.90 7.43
C TYR A 44 7.27 -12.34 7.55
N GLY A 45 6.89 -13.22 6.62
CA GLY A 45 7.37 -14.60 6.61
C GLY A 45 8.84 -14.74 6.21
N ALA A 46 9.34 -13.89 5.32
CA ALA A 46 10.72 -13.93 4.84
C ALA A 46 11.73 -13.32 5.82
N LEU A 47 11.29 -12.49 6.76
CA LEU A 47 12.15 -11.81 7.74
C LEU A 47 13.08 -12.76 8.49
N GLU A 48 12.62 -13.97 8.79
CA GLU A 48 13.37 -14.98 9.54
C GLU A 48 14.11 -15.98 8.64
N GLN A 49 13.80 -16.03 7.34
CA GLN A 49 14.30 -17.06 6.41
C GLN A 49 15.27 -16.52 5.37
N ASP A 50 14.93 -15.39 4.74
CA ASP A 50 15.72 -14.77 3.68
C ASP A 50 15.58 -13.24 3.71
N LEU A 51 16.61 -12.60 4.25
CA LEU A 51 16.70 -11.15 4.31
C LEU A 51 16.75 -10.51 2.92
N ARG A 52 17.33 -11.17 1.91
CA ARG A 52 17.39 -10.62 0.55
C ARG A 52 16.00 -10.43 -0.01
N THR A 53 15.18 -11.48 0.03
CA THR A 53 13.79 -11.45 -0.44
C THR A 53 12.98 -10.43 0.36
N THR A 54 13.16 -10.39 1.68
CA THR A 54 12.55 -9.41 2.58
C THR A 54 12.81 -7.97 2.14
N PHE A 55 14.09 -7.61 1.92
CA PHE A 55 14.46 -6.24 1.54
C PHE A 55 13.89 -5.85 0.18
N VAL A 56 13.93 -6.75 -0.81
CA VAL A 56 13.38 -6.48 -2.15
C VAL A 56 11.88 -6.21 -2.08
N THR A 57 11.11 -7.08 -1.40
CA THR A 57 9.66 -6.90 -1.29
C THR A 57 9.30 -5.67 -0.44
N ALA A 58 10.05 -5.39 0.63
CA ALA A 58 9.86 -4.17 1.42
C ALA A 58 10.11 -2.90 0.59
N LEU A 59 11.13 -2.89 -0.26
CA LEU A 59 11.43 -1.75 -1.12
C LEU A 59 10.33 -1.51 -2.17
N ILE A 60 9.73 -2.58 -2.70
CA ILE A 60 8.57 -2.50 -3.62
C ILE A 60 7.37 -1.87 -2.91
N LEU A 61 7.06 -2.32 -1.69
CA LEU A 61 5.96 -1.76 -0.89
C LEU A 61 6.22 -0.28 -0.54
N LEU A 62 7.47 0.08 -0.22
CA LEU A 62 7.86 1.46 0.01
C LEU A 62 7.68 2.32 -1.24
N ALA A 63 8.08 1.82 -2.41
CA ALA A 63 7.90 2.53 -3.68
C ALA A 63 6.41 2.74 -4.00
N LEU A 64 5.55 1.73 -3.76
CA LEU A 64 4.09 1.85 -3.90
C LEU A 64 3.51 2.93 -2.97
N ALA A 65 3.96 2.98 -1.71
CA ALA A 65 3.54 3.99 -0.76
C ALA A 65 3.96 5.41 -1.20
N LEU A 66 5.18 5.57 -1.70
CA LEU A 66 5.66 6.84 -2.25
C LEU A 66 4.87 7.28 -3.47
N VAL A 67 4.54 6.36 -4.38
CA VAL A 67 3.70 6.65 -5.55
C VAL A 67 2.32 7.14 -5.11
N ALA A 68 1.66 6.44 -4.17
CA ALA A 68 0.37 6.88 -3.64
C ALA A 68 0.45 8.26 -2.97
N PHE A 69 1.51 8.53 -2.23
CA PHE A 69 1.76 9.83 -1.61
C PHE A 69 1.98 10.94 -2.63
N ILE A 70 2.80 10.71 -3.66
CA ILE A 70 3.07 11.70 -4.71
C ILE A 70 1.79 11.97 -5.52
N LEU A 71 1.03 10.95 -5.87
CA LEU A 71 -0.23 11.09 -6.61
C LEU A 71 -1.24 11.94 -5.84
N THR A 72 -1.42 11.64 -4.55
CA THR A 72 -2.33 12.41 -3.68
C THR A 72 -1.85 13.85 -3.49
N ARG A 73 -0.54 14.07 -3.32
CA ARG A 73 0.08 15.39 -3.28
C ARG A 73 -0.13 16.18 -4.57
N TRP A 74 0.02 15.56 -5.73
CA TRP A 74 -0.12 16.21 -7.04
C TRP A 74 -1.58 16.59 -7.30
N LEU A 75 -2.52 15.69 -6.98
CA LEU A 75 -3.95 15.95 -7.06
C LEU A 75 -4.39 17.12 -6.14
N ALA A 76 -3.84 17.20 -4.93
CA ALA A 76 -4.13 18.27 -3.98
C ALA A 76 -3.39 19.59 -4.29
N GLY A 77 -2.19 19.53 -4.89
CA GLY A 77 -1.38 20.70 -5.22
C GLY A 77 -1.96 21.58 -6.33
N LEU A 78 -2.77 21.00 -7.22
CA LEU A 78 -3.47 21.72 -8.29
C LEU A 78 -4.60 22.64 -7.78
N ASP A 79 -5.06 22.46 -6.54
CA ASP A 79 -6.16 23.24 -5.95
C ASP A 79 -5.65 24.51 -5.22
N ARG A 80 -4.33 24.71 -5.09
CA ARG A 80 -3.73 25.84 -4.33
C ARG A 80 -3.32 27.04 -5.20
N ILE A 81 -3.59 27.02 -6.50
CA ILE A 81 -3.17 28.08 -7.47
C ILE A 81 -4.39 28.82 -8.07
N THR A 82 -5.61 28.56 -7.59
CA THR A 82 -6.83 29.33 -7.88
C THR A 82 -7.53 29.66 -6.58
#